data_AF-A0A3D2EYZ9-F1
#
_entry.id   AF-A0A3D2EYZ9-F1
#
_cell.length_a   1.000
_cell.length_b   1.000
_cell.length_c   1.000
_cell.angle_alpha   90.00
_cell.angle_beta   90.00
_cell.angle_gamma   90.00
#
_symmetry.space_group_name_H-M   'P 1'
#
loop_
_entity.id
_entity.type
_entity.pdbx_description
1 polymer ?
#
loop_
_entity_poly.entity_id
_entity_poly.type
_entity_poly.pdbx_seq_one_letter_code
_entity_poly.pdbx_strand_id
1 'polypeptide(L)'
;MFTTIFLTAEEKELFNPLSDDLKGDWELKDEVINYEESADKQRMRCKLMKLSDPVLQKAFDEIQSIEANSQEAFAAWVDSLKLAELNDEDINEIFYALGPVSISKMLVQMITQAKNNEDIEFIAAIAAIRHVMFTPKQDASSTS
;
A
#
# COMPACT_ATOMS: atom_id res chain seq x y z
N MET A 1 15.91 -15.87 4.94
CA MET A 1 15.75 -14.40 5.13
C MET A 1 14.42 -14.26 5.85
N PHE A 2 14.35 -13.67 7.04
CA PHE A 2 13.11 -13.68 7.81
C PHE A 2 12.09 -12.73 7.18
N THR A 3 10.93 -13.29 6.88
CA THR A 3 9.88 -12.85 5.96
C THR A 3 8.68 -12.42 6.81
N THR A 4 8.73 -11.19 7.34
CA THR A 4 7.66 -10.67 8.20
C THR A 4 6.56 -10.00 7.38
N ILE A 5 5.30 -10.31 7.68
CA ILE A 5 4.13 -9.58 7.14
C ILE A 5 3.47 -8.80 8.28
N PHE A 6 3.35 -7.48 8.11
CA PHE A 6 2.67 -6.59 9.05
C PHE A 6 1.20 -6.48 8.67
N LEU A 7 0.33 -7.14 9.43
CA LEU A 7 -1.10 -7.20 9.15
C LEU A 7 -1.91 -6.63 10.30
N THR A 8 -2.98 -5.91 9.96
CA THR A 8 -4.00 -5.51 10.94
C THR A 8 -4.74 -6.74 11.47
N ALA A 9 -5.50 -6.59 12.56
CA ALA A 9 -6.30 -7.70 13.09
C ALA A 9 -7.27 -8.27 12.03
N GLU A 10 -7.94 -7.40 11.26
CA GLU A 10 -8.85 -7.79 10.17
C GLU A 10 -8.11 -8.55 9.06
N GLU A 11 -6.94 -8.07 8.63
CA GLU A 11 -6.14 -8.74 7.61
C GLU A 11 -5.64 -10.11 8.08
N LYS A 12 -5.27 -10.25 9.36
CA LYS A 12 -4.88 -11.54 9.94
C LYS A 12 -6.04 -12.54 9.95
N GLU A 13 -7.25 -12.10 10.22
CA GLU A 13 -8.44 -12.95 10.16
C GLU A 13 -8.68 -13.50 8.75
N LEU A 14 -8.33 -12.74 7.72
CA LEU A 14 -8.39 -13.17 6.32
C LEU A 14 -7.20 -14.03 5.90
N PHE A 15 -6.01 -13.80 6.48
CA PHE A 15 -4.78 -14.51 6.13
C PHE A 15 -4.69 -15.89 6.79
N ASN A 16 -5.13 -16.02 8.05
CA ASN A 16 -5.02 -17.27 8.82
C ASN A 16 -5.69 -18.49 8.17
N PRO A 17 -6.86 -18.38 7.49
CA PRO A 17 -7.50 -19.48 6.79
C PRO A 17 -6.80 -19.94 5.52
N LEU A 18 -5.79 -19.23 5.00
CA LEU A 18 -5.02 -19.67 3.85
C LEU A 18 -4.32 -21.01 4.15
N SER A 19 -4.05 -21.79 3.10
CA SER A 19 -3.37 -23.08 3.24
C SER A 19 -1.98 -22.93 3.82
N ASP A 20 -1.51 -23.93 4.55
CA ASP A 20 -0.16 -23.91 5.14
C ASP A 20 0.93 -23.78 4.07
N ASP A 21 0.70 -24.32 2.86
CA ASP A 21 1.57 -24.16 1.70
C ASP A 21 1.75 -22.68 1.28
N LEU A 22 0.69 -21.87 1.36
CA LEU A 22 0.74 -20.43 1.05
C LEU A 22 1.33 -19.62 2.21
N LYS A 23 0.98 -19.96 3.45
CA LYS A 23 1.46 -19.25 4.63
C LYS A 23 2.96 -19.48 4.87
N GLY A 24 3.50 -20.62 4.42
CA GLY A 24 4.93 -20.93 4.49
C GLY A 24 5.54 -20.65 5.88
N ASP A 25 6.74 -20.07 5.87
CA ASP A 25 7.47 -19.68 7.08
C ASP A 25 7.33 -18.16 7.39
N TRP A 26 6.25 -17.51 6.93
CA TRP A 26 6.04 -16.07 7.13
C TRP A 26 5.72 -15.74 8.60
N GLU A 27 6.43 -14.77 9.17
CA GLU A 27 6.17 -14.27 10.52
C GLU A 27 5.09 -13.17 10.45
N LEU A 28 3.95 -13.36 11.12
CA LEU A 28 2.90 -12.34 11.14
C LEU A 28 3.09 -11.38 12.33
N LYS A 29 3.35 -10.10 12.05
CA LYS A 29 3.39 -9.03 13.07
C LYS A 29 2.14 -8.17 13.00
N ASP A 30 1.77 -7.61 14.14
CA ASP A 30 0.65 -6.67 14.21
C ASP A 30 1.04 -5.37 13.52
N GLU A 31 0.19 -4.94 12.60
CA GLU A 31 0.14 -3.55 12.16
C GLU A 31 -0.68 -2.76 13.17
N VAL A 32 -0.02 -1.91 13.95
CA VAL A 32 -0.65 -1.17 15.07
C VAL A 32 -1.02 0.26 14.69
N ILE A 33 -1.04 0.57 13.40
CA ILE A 33 -1.23 1.94 12.97
C ILE A 33 -2.71 2.30 13.04
N ASN A 34 -3.02 3.29 13.87
CA ASN A 34 -4.36 3.81 14.02
C ASN A 34 -4.59 4.92 13.00
N TYR A 35 -5.37 4.63 11.96
CA TYR A 35 -5.60 5.55 10.85
C TYR A 35 -6.99 6.18 10.94
N GLU A 36 -7.03 7.48 11.23
CA GLU A 36 -8.18 8.33 10.88
C GLU A 36 -7.86 9.15 9.63
N GLU A 37 -8.25 8.58 8.49
CA GLU A 37 -8.12 9.21 7.19
C GLU A 37 -9.44 9.84 6.76
N SER A 38 -9.46 11.16 6.61
CA SER A 38 -10.56 11.84 5.94
C SER A 38 -10.31 11.86 4.43
N ALA A 39 -11.39 11.86 3.65
CA ALA A 39 -11.32 12.02 2.20
C ALA A 39 -10.52 13.28 1.79
N ASP A 40 -10.61 14.35 2.59
CA ASP A 40 -9.86 15.59 2.37
C ASP A 40 -8.34 15.41 2.51
N LYS A 41 -7.86 14.62 3.49
CA LYS A 41 -6.43 14.34 3.65
C LYS A 41 -5.89 13.56 2.46
N GLN A 42 -6.62 12.54 2.00
CA GLN A 42 -6.22 11.77 0.84
C GLN A 42 -6.23 12.63 -0.42
N ARG A 43 -7.30 13.39 -0.66
CA ARG A 43 -7.40 14.33 -1.78
C ARG A 43 -6.26 15.34 -1.78
N MET A 44 -5.85 15.82 -0.61
CA MET A 44 -4.70 16.72 -0.48
C MET A 44 -3.40 16.03 -0.90
N ARG A 45 -3.14 14.79 -0.46
CA ARG A 45 -1.94 14.05 -0.89
C ARG A 45 -1.94 13.76 -2.39
N CYS A 46 -3.07 13.36 -2.97
CA CYS A 46 -3.21 13.21 -4.42
C CYS A 46 -2.84 14.52 -5.16
N LYS A 47 -3.33 15.67 -4.69
CA LYS A 47 -2.99 16.98 -5.30
C LYS A 47 -1.52 17.38 -5.16
N LEU A 48 -0.83 16.86 -4.15
CA LEU A 48 0.56 17.15 -3.88
C LEU A 48 1.53 16.13 -4.48
N MET A 49 1.02 15.01 -4.99
CA MET A 49 1.82 13.94 -5.58
C MET A 49 2.65 14.48 -6.74
N LYS A 50 3.93 14.10 -6.76
CA LYS A 50 4.86 14.50 -7.82
C LYS A 50 5.51 13.27 -8.39
N LEU A 51 5.18 12.98 -9.65
CA LEU A 51 5.78 11.88 -10.39
C LEU A 51 6.97 12.39 -11.20
N SER A 52 8.07 11.67 -11.10
CA SER A 52 9.30 11.91 -11.83
C SER A 52 9.16 11.53 -13.31
N ASP A 53 8.39 10.49 -13.64
CA ASP A 53 8.06 10.14 -15.02
C ASP A 53 7.02 11.11 -15.61
N PRO A 54 7.37 11.86 -16.67
CA PRO A 54 6.44 12.82 -17.30
C PRO A 54 5.19 12.16 -17.92
N VAL A 55 5.29 10.91 -18.36
CA VAL A 55 4.16 10.14 -18.92
C VAL A 55 3.18 9.78 -17.82
N LEU A 56 3.68 9.32 -16.66
CA LEU A 56 2.84 9.02 -15.51
C LEU A 56 2.20 10.28 -14.95
N GLN A 57 2.97 11.37 -14.82
CA GLN A 57 2.44 12.67 -14.37
C GLN A 57 1.30 13.14 -15.28
N LYS A 58 1.49 13.04 -16.60
CA LYS A 58 0.45 13.42 -17.55
C LYS A 58 -0.81 12.56 -17.43
N ALA A 59 -0.65 11.24 -17.32
CA ALA A 59 -1.78 10.32 -17.13
C ALA A 59 -2.55 10.65 -15.84
N PHE A 60 -1.82 10.94 -14.76
CA PHE A 60 -2.41 11.34 -13.49
C PHE A 60 -3.17 12.68 -13.57
N ASP A 61 -2.59 13.68 -14.24
CA ASP A 61 -3.25 14.98 -14.46
C ASP A 61 -4.55 14.82 -15.28
N GLU A 62 -4.56 13.94 -16.28
CA GLU A 62 -5.74 13.64 -17.08
C GLU A 62 -6.86 13.04 -16.21
N ILE A 63 -6.54 12.07 -15.35
CA ILE A 63 -7.52 11.43 -14.45
C ILE A 63 -8.07 12.42 -13.42
N GLN A 64 -7.23 13.29 -12.86
CA GLN A 64 -7.69 14.35 -11.95
C GLN A 64 -8.63 15.37 -12.63
N SER A 65 -8.52 15.55 -13.94
CA SER A 65 -9.31 16.52 -14.70
C SER A 65 -10.68 16.00 -15.14
N ILE A 66 -10.80 14.68 -15.38
CA ILE A 66 -12.01 14.04 -15.92
C ILE A 66 -13.00 13.70 -14.80
N GLU A 67 -12.49 13.17 -13.69
CA GLU A 67 -13.32 12.83 -12.54
C GLU A 67 -13.07 13.84 -11.43
N ALA A 68 -14.14 14.40 -10.88
CA ALA A 68 -14.07 15.33 -9.78
C ALA A 68 -13.54 14.63 -8.51
N ASN A 69 -12.23 14.42 -8.43
CA ASN A 69 -11.52 13.96 -7.23
C ASN A 69 -12.15 12.72 -6.58
N SER A 70 -12.63 11.76 -7.38
CA SER A 70 -13.14 10.50 -6.83
C SER A 70 -11.94 9.64 -6.42
N GLN A 71 -11.95 9.18 -5.18
CA GLN A 71 -10.98 8.20 -4.65
C GLN A 71 -10.97 6.92 -5.50
N GLU A 72 -12.11 6.62 -6.14
CA GLU A 72 -12.33 5.47 -7.00
C GLU A 72 -11.55 5.55 -8.31
N ALA A 73 -11.53 6.70 -9.00
CA ALA A 73 -10.75 6.88 -10.22
C ALA A 73 -9.24 6.76 -9.97
N PHE A 74 -8.78 7.29 -8.83
CA PHE A 74 -7.37 7.16 -8.44
C PHE A 74 -7.00 5.70 -8.16
N ALA A 75 -7.84 4.97 -7.43
CA ALA A 75 -7.63 3.54 -7.18
C ALA A 75 -7.61 2.73 -8.49
N ALA A 76 -8.57 2.97 -9.40
CA ALA A 76 -8.62 2.29 -10.69
C ALA A 76 -7.40 2.60 -11.57
N TRP A 77 -6.88 3.82 -11.50
CA TRP A 77 -5.63 4.17 -12.19
C TRP A 77 -4.45 3.41 -11.62
N VAL A 78 -4.30 3.35 -10.30
CA VAL A 78 -3.24 2.57 -9.65
C VAL A 78 -3.32 1.10 -10.05
N ASP A 79 -4.52 0.51 -10.08
CA ASP A 79 -4.72 -0.88 -10.52
C ASP A 79 -4.29 -1.12 -11.98
N SER A 80 -4.29 -0.08 -12.81
CA SER A 80 -3.82 -0.15 -14.20
C SER A 80 -2.30 -0.06 -14.34
N LEU A 81 -1.60 0.38 -13.28
CA LEU A 81 -0.16 0.53 -13.30
C LEU A 81 0.54 -0.81 -13.11
N LYS A 82 1.54 -1.06 -13.94
CA LYS A 82 2.50 -2.13 -13.69
C LYS A 82 3.57 -1.60 -12.74
N LEU A 83 3.34 -1.74 -11.44
CA LEU A 83 4.25 -1.22 -10.40
C LEU A 83 5.70 -1.70 -10.59
N ALA A 84 5.90 -2.91 -11.11
CA ALA A 84 7.24 -3.47 -11.40
C ALA A 84 8.01 -2.73 -12.51
N GLU A 85 7.33 -1.93 -13.34
CA GLU A 85 7.94 -1.11 -14.39
C GLU A 85 8.23 0.33 -13.92
N LEU A 86 7.81 0.69 -12.70
CA LEU A 86 7.98 2.02 -12.13
C LEU A 86 9.28 2.12 -11.31
N ASN A 87 9.81 3.34 -11.18
CA ASN A 87 10.93 3.58 -10.27
C ASN A 87 10.43 3.70 -8.81
N ASP A 88 11.33 3.47 -7.86
CA ASP A 88 11.00 3.49 -6.43
C ASP A 88 10.44 4.85 -5.95
N GLU A 89 10.86 5.97 -6.56
CA GLU A 89 10.40 7.31 -6.18
C GLU A 89 8.92 7.50 -6.52
N ASP A 90 8.51 7.16 -7.74
CA ASP A 90 7.13 7.24 -8.20
C ASP A 90 6.23 6.27 -7.44
N ILE A 91 6.74 5.06 -7.17
CA ILE A 91 6.04 4.07 -6.33
C ILE A 91 5.75 4.68 -4.96
N ASN A 92 6.75 5.25 -4.29
CA ASN A 92 6.57 5.85 -2.98
C ASN A 92 5.58 7.02 -2.99
N GLU A 93 5.61 7.87 -4.02
CA GLU A 93 4.67 8.98 -4.18
C GLU A 93 3.23 8.49 -4.37
N ILE A 94 3.03 7.43 -5.17
CA ILE A 94 1.72 6.79 -5.38
C ILE A 94 1.19 6.19 -4.07
N PHE A 95 2.01 5.41 -3.36
CA PHE A 95 1.63 4.82 -2.07
C PHE A 95 1.34 5.90 -1.02
N TYR A 96 2.07 7.02 -1.05
CA TYR A 96 1.82 8.14 -0.15
C TYR A 96 0.48 8.81 -0.47
N ALA A 97 0.20 9.04 -1.75
CA ALA A 97 -1.07 9.60 -2.20
C ALA A 97 -2.27 8.71 -1.83
N LEU A 98 -2.16 7.39 -2.07
CA LEU A 98 -3.17 6.40 -1.68
C LEU A 98 -3.49 6.49 -0.20
N GLY A 99 -2.45 6.63 0.61
CA GLY A 99 -2.58 6.61 2.04
C GLY A 99 -2.87 5.22 2.58
N PRO A 100 -2.83 5.11 3.90
CA PRO A 100 -2.84 3.84 4.58
C PRO A 100 -4.17 3.10 4.51
N VAL A 101 -5.30 3.83 4.54
CA VAL A 101 -6.62 3.19 4.49
C VAL A 101 -6.86 2.54 3.13
N SER A 102 -6.44 3.20 2.05
CA SER A 102 -6.55 2.64 0.70
C SER A 102 -5.64 1.42 0.53
N ILE A 103 -4.42 1.48 1.07
CA ILE A 103 -3.49 0.33 1.03
C ILE A 103 -4.02 -0.85 1.85
N SER A 104 -4.60 -0.63 3.03
CA SER A 104 -5.23 -1.72 3.80
C SER A 104 -6.39 -2.38 3.03
N LYS A 105 -7.21 -1.60 2.33
CA LYS A 105 -8.28 -2.16 1.47
C LYS A 105 -7.70 -3.01 0.33
N MET A 106 -6.61 -2.54 -0.29
CA MET A 106 -5.89 -3.29 -1.33
C MET A 106 -5.35 -4.61 -0.76
N LEU A 107 -4.71 -4.58 0.42
CA LEU A 107 -4.22 -5.78 1.09
C LEU A 107 -5.33 -6.80 1.39
N VAL A 108 -6.49 -6.34 1.90
CA VAL A 108 -7.66 -7.20 2.11
C VAL A 108 -8.08 -7.91 0.81
N GLN A 109 -8.15 -7.19 -0.31
CA GLN A 109 -8.49 -7.78 -1.60
C GLN A 109 -7.43 -8.79 -2.08
N MET A 110 -6.15 -8.44 -1.95
CA MET A 110 -5.03 -9.31 -2.35
C MET A 110 -5.02 -10.61 -1.53
N ILE A 111 -5.15 -10.52 -0.21
CA ILE A 111 -5.21 -11.69 0.69
C ILE A 111 -6.36 -12.61 0.30
N THR A 112 -7.54 -12.04 0.01
CA THR A 112 -8.73 -12.81 -0.39
C THR A 112 -8.55 -13.52 -1.74
N GLN A 113 -7.68 -13.00 -2.60
CA GLN A 113 -7.48 -13.51 -3.96
C GLN A 113 -6.19 -14.32 -4.14
N ALA A 114 -5.36 -14.43 -3.10
CA ALA A 114 -4.08 -15.12 -3.14
C ALA A 114 -4.24 -16.60 -3.49
N LYS A 115 -3.44 -17.07 -4.45
CA LYS A 115 -3.48 -18.42 -5.01
C LYS A 115 -2.12 -19.10 -5.01
N ASN A 116 -1.04 -18.34 -4.98
CA ASN A 116 0.32 -18.85 -5.06
C ASN A 116 1.27 -18.05 -4.14
N ASN A 117 2.52 -18.51 -4.06
CA ASN A 117 3.51 -17.88 -3.18
C ASN A 117 3.94 -16.48 -3.65
N GLU A 118 3.89 -16.21 -4.95
CA GLU A 118 4.19 -14.89 -5.52
C GLU A 118 3.16 -13.85 -5.03
N ASP A 119 1.89 -14.24 -4.92
CA ASP A 119 0.86 -13.38 -4.33
C ASP A 119 1.18 -13.03 -2.86
N ILE A 120 1.69 -14.00 -2.09
CA ILE A 120 2.06 -13.82 -0.68
C ILE A 120 3.30 -12.92 -0.54
N GLU A 121 4.30 -13.11 -1.40
CA GLU A 121 5.46 -12.22 -1.49
C GLU A 121 5.05 -10.79 -1.81
N PHE A 122 4.10 -10.62 -2.73
CA PHE A 122 3.59 -9.31 -3.09
C PHE A 122 2.77 -8.68 -1.95
N ILE A 123 1.92 -9.44 -1.26
CA ILE A 123 1.21 -9.00 -0.04
C ILE A 123 2.23 -8.54 1.02
N ALA A 124 3.30 -9.31 1.24
CA ALA A 124 4.33 -8.96 2.20
C ALA A 124 5.06 -7.66 1.83
N ALA A 125 5.37 -7.46 0.54
CA ALA A 125 5.99 -6.23 0.06
C ALA A 125 5.09 -5.01 0.30
N ILE A 126 3.80 -5.09 -0.06
CA ILE A 126 2.85 -3.99 0.14
C ILE A 126 2.63 -3.71 1.63
N ALA A 127 2.50 -4.75 2.45
CA ALA A 127 2.39 -4.62 3.91
C ALA A 127 3.62 -3.94 4.52
N ALA A 128 4.82 -4.29 4.06
CA ALA A 128 6.05 -3.65 4.51
C ALA A 128 6.14 -2.17 4.10
N ILE A 129 5.75 -1.84 2.87
CA ILE A 129 5.67 -0.44 2.40
C ILE A 129 4.74 0.37 3.30
N ARG A 130 3.51 -0.12 3.53
CA ARG A 130 2.56 0.54 4.45
C ARG A 130 3.19 0.74 5.82
N HIS A 131 3.77 -0.31 6.39
CA HIS A 131 4.37 -0.24 7.71
C HIS A 131 5.47 0.83 7.79
N VAL A 132 6.40 0.85 6.83
CA VAL A 132 7.52 1.79 6.82
C VAL A 132 7.07 3.23 6.59
N MET A 133 6.08 3.44 5.71
CA MET A 133 5.62 4.79 5.35
C MET A 133 4.84 5.48 6.45
N PHE A 134 4.17 4.71 7.31
CA PHE A 134 3.19 5.25 8.23
C PHE A 134 3.44 4.91 9.70
N THR A 135 4.40 4.04 9.99
CA THR A 135 4.96 3.97 11.33
C THR A 135 5.84 5.21 11.52
N PRO A 136 5.62 6.03 12.56
CA PRO A 136 6.57 7.07 12.90
C PRO A 136 7.93 6.43 13.01
N LYS A 137 8.95 6.96 12.32
CA LYS A 137 10.33 6.59 12.66
C LYS A 137 10.45 6.81 14.15
N GLN A 138 10.61 5.74 14.93
CA GLN A 138 11.07 5.91 16.29
C GLN A 138 12.39 6.64 16.15
N ASP A 139 12.41 7.91 16.55
CA ASP A 139 13.62 8.69 16.57
C ASP A 139 14.70 7.83 17.21
N ALA A 140 15.85 7.75 16.54
CA ALA A 140 17.08 7.30 17.15
C ALA A 140 17.45 8.28 18.27
N SER A 141 16.72 8.23 19.38
CA SER A 141 17.00 8.89 20.66
C SER A 141 17.05 7.81 21.73
N SER A 142 17.95 6.86 21.52
CA SER A 142 18.46 5.99 22.58
C SER A 142 19.94 5.71 22.30
N THR A 143 20.70 6.79 22.15
CA THR A 143 22.15 6.75 22.35
C THR A 143 22.49 7.66 23.52
N SER A 144 22.78 6.99 24.63
CA SER A 144 23.62 7.37 25.78
C SER A 144 23.03 8.37 26.79
#